data_AF-A0A2D4HP05-F1
#
_entry.id   AF-A0A2D4HP05-F1
#
_cell.length_a   1.000
_cell.length_b   1.000
_cell.length_c   1.000
_cell.angle_alpha   90.00
_cell.angle_beta   90.00
_cell.angle_gamma   90.00
#
_symmetry.space_group_name_H-M   'P 1'
#
loop_
_entity.id
_entity.type
_entity.pdbx_description
1 polymer ?
#
loop_
_entity_poly.entity_id
_entity_poly.type
_entity_poly.pdbx_seq_one_letter_code
_entity_poly.pdbx_strand_id
1 'polypeptide(L)'
;MTSGLWSQEKASSPYWEERIFYLLLQECSIIDKQTQKLLKIPKGSIGQFIQDRSSSGHIRNNPSSKSKKLQIGIKILEQPHVVLYVDEKEIVDIEEKRAELLLAITNCEERYSIFKSRSRLRKGLHIDVGSPVKVQLR
;
A
#
# COMPACT_ATOMS: atom_id res chain seq x y z
N MET A 1 9.43 -51.18 0.09
CA MET A 1 10.32 -50.10 0.56
C MET A 1 9.89 -48.83 -0.14
N THR A 2 9.36 -47.87 0.61
CA THR A 2 8.74 -46.64 0.11
C THR A 2 9.80 -45.58 -0.11
N SER A 3 10.11 -45.25 -1.35
CA SER A 3 10.91 -44.08 -1.71
C SER A 3 10.02 -42.83 -1.76
N GLY A 4 9.80 -42.23 -0.59
CA GLY A 4 9.27 -40.87 -0.50
C GLY A 4 10.43 -39.88 -0.66
N LEU A 5 10.54 -39.25 -1.83
CA LEU A 5 11.43 -38.10 -2.02
C LEU A 5 10.84 -37.17 -3.08
N TRP A 6 10.56 -35.95 -2.61
CA TRP A 6 10.36 -34.71 -3.38
C TRP A 6 9.66 -34.83 -4.74
N SER A 7 8.37 -34.57 -4.73
CA SER A 7 7.86 -33.57 -5.67
C SER A 7 7.27 -32.46 -4.81
N GLN A 8 8.05 -31.39 -4.77
CA GLN A 8 7.69 -30.07 -4.29
C GLN A 8 6.38 -29.70 -4.99
N GLU A 9 5.26 -30.02 -4.34
CA GLU A 9 3.99 -29.41 -4.66
C GLU A 9 4.30 -27.92 -4.59
N LYS A 10 4.34 -27.26 -5.76
CA LYS A 10 4.33 -25.80 -5.81
C LYS A 10 3.12 -25.44 -4.98
N ALA A 11 3.35 -25.03 -3.73
CA ALA A 11 2.33 -24.40 -2.94
C ALA A 11 1.80 -23.30 -3.84
N SER A 12 0.61 -23.54 -4.37
CA SER A 12 -0.17 -22.51 -5.01
C SER A 12 -0.26 -21.46 -3.92
N SER A 13 0.50 -20.38 -4.12
CA SER A 13 0.44 -19.21 -3.26
C SER A 13 -1.05 -18.94 -3.08
N PRO A 14 -1.58 -18.87 -1.84
CA PRO A 14 -3.00 -18.66 -1.64
C PRO A 14 -3.36 -17.40 -2.42
N TYR A 15 -4.14 -17.57 -3.49
CA TYR A 15 -4.19 -16.66 -4.63
C TYR A 15 -4.97 -15.37 -4.34
N TRP A 16 -5.10 -15.00 -3.06
CA TRP A 16 -5.78 -13.82 -2.54
C TRP A 16 -5.16 -13.42 -1.20
N GLU A 17 -3.86 -13.08 -1.18
CA GLU A 17 -3.42 -12.12 -0.16
C GLU A 17 -4.30 -10.88 -0.34
N GLU A 18 -5.14 -10.60 0.66
CA GLU A 18 -6.02 -9.43 0.65
C GLU A 18 -5.19 -8.20 0.30
N ARG A 19 -5.49 -7.58 -0.85
CA ARG A 19 -4.74 -6.42 -1.32
C ARG A 19 -5.21 -5.21 -0.53
N ILE A 20 -4.61 -5.05 0.64
CA ILE A 20 -4.85 -3.89 1.49
C ILE A 20 -4.03 -2.73 0.93
N PHE A 21 -4.71 -1.63 0.63
CA PHE A 21 -4.08 -0.41 0.14
C PHE A 21 -4.20 0.68 1.18
N TYR A 22 -3.16 1.50 1.26
CA TYR A 22 -3.07 2.65 2.15
C TYR A 22 -2.72 3.91 1.38
N LEU A 23 -3.26 5.05 1.82
CA LEU A 23 -2.89 6.37 1.35
C LEU A 23 -2.13 7.13 2.43
N LEU A 24 -0.99 7.72 2.08
CA LEU A 24 -0.17 8.51 3.01
C LEU A 24 -0.81 9.86 3.32
N LEU A 25 -0.95 10.17 4.60
CA LEU A 25 -1.58 11.40 5.09
C LEU A 25 -0.62 12.58 5.18
N GLN A 26 0.69 12.33 5.15
CA GLN A 26 1.76 13.32 5.21
C GLN A 26 2.99 12.87 4.40
N GLU A 27 3.92 13.80 4.16
CA GLU A 27 5.23 13.48 3.58
C GLU A 27 6.03 12.63 4.57
N CYS A 28 6.62 11.55 4.09
CA CYS A 28 7.53 10.71 4.86
C CYS A 28 8.92 10.75 4.24
N SER A 29 9.97 10.74 5.07
CA SER A 29 11.35 10.65 4.61
C SER A 29 11.93 9.29 4.99
N ILE A 30 12.57 8.61 4.04
CA ILE A 30 13.23 7.32 4.25
C ILE A 30 14.64 7.35 3.65
N ILE A 31 15.58 6.64 4.27
CA ILE A 31 16.89 6.38 3.66
C ILE A 31 16.76 5.13 2.80
N ASP A 32 16.97 5.29 1.50
CA ASP A 32 17.01 4.16 0.59
C ASP A 32 18.20 3.26 0.91
N LYS A 33 17.96 1.98 1.16
CA LYS A 33 19.01 1.05 1.61
C LYS A 33 20.07 0.82 0.53
N GLN A 34 19.70 0.87 -0.74
CA GLN A 34 20.61 0.60 -1.85
C GLN A 34 21.53 1.80 -2.14
N THR A 35 20.96 3.00 -2.20
CA THR A 35 21.66 4.22 -2.61
C THR A 35 22.14 5.07 -1.43
N GLN A 36 21.70 4.76 -0.21
CA GLN A 36 21.94 5.56 1.01
C GLN A 36 21.47 7.03 0.87
N LYS A 37 20.56 7.30 -0.07
CA LYS A 37 19.99 8.63 -0.30
C LYS A 37 18.70 8.81 0.50
N LEU A 38 18.49 10.03 0.97
CA LEU A 38 17.22 10.43 1.55
C LEU A 38 16.17 10.55 0.43
N LEU A 39 15.15 9.70 0.48
CA LEU A 39 13.97 9.77 -0.38
C LEU A 39 12.83 10.43 0.39
N LYS A 40 12.14 11.34 -0.27
CA LYS A 40 10.91 11.96 0.22
C LYS A 40 9.72 11.35 -0.51
N ILE A 41 8.85 10.71 0.24
CA ILE A 41 7.62 10.14 -0.28
C ILE A 41 6.49 11.13 0.00
N PRO A 42 5.86 11.68 -1.05
CA PRO A 42 4.91 12.77 -0.89
C PRO A 42 3.61 12.30 -0.23
N LYS A 43 2.96 13.24 0.45
CA LYS A 43 1.58 13.09 0.90
C LYS A 43 0.68 12.72 -0.27
N GLY A 44 -0.21 11.75 -0.07
CA GLY A 44 -1.10 11.23 -1.11
C GLY A 44 -0.50 10.09 -1.94
N SER A 45 0.75 9.69 -1.72
CA SER A 45 1.28 8.42 -2.25
C SER A 45 0.45 7.23 -1.78
N ILE A 46 0.31 6.22 -2.63
CA ILE A 46 -0.44 5.00 -2.33
C ILE A 46 0.53 3.84 -2.15
N GLY A 47 0.39 3.11 -1.05
CA GLY A 47 1.15 1.91 -0.77
C GLY A 47 0.25 0.68 -0.67
N GLN A 48 0.78 -0.48 -1.04
CA GLN A 48 0.18 -1.76 -0.72
C GLN A 48 0.77 -2.30 0.58
N PHE A 49 -0.06 -2.86 1.44
CA PHE A 49 0.39 -3.58 2.63
C PHE A 49 1.39 -4.67 2.26
N ILE A 50 2.43 -4.81 3.08
CA ILE A 50 3.30 -5.98 3.03
C ILE A 50 3.33 -6.64 4.40
N GLN A 51 3.12 -7.94 4.42
CA GLN A 51 3.37 -8.74 5.62
C GLN A 51 4.86 -9.07 5.67
N ASP A 52 5.56 -8.56 6.68
CA ASP A 52 6.97 -8.88 6.86
C ASP A 52 7.11 -10.36 7.25
N ARG A 53 7.62 -11.21 6.36
CA ARG A 53 7.85 -12.64 6.65
C ARG A 53 8.79 -12.86 7.84
N SER A 54 9.61 -11.88 8.23
CA SER A 54 10.44 -11.97 9.44
C SER A 54 9.64 -11.87 10.74
N SER A 55 8.38 -11.43 10.68
CA SER A 55 7.44 -11.37 11.82
C SER A 55 6.60 -12.65 12.01
N SER A 56 6.70 -13.61 11.09
CA SER A 56 5.97 -14.89 11.18
C SER A 56 6.68 -15.96 12.02
N GLY A 57 7.84 -15.63 12.58
CA GLY A 57 8.56 -16.47 13.56
C GLY A 57 8.17 -16.08 14.99
N HIS A 58 7.19 -16.79 15.55
CA HIS A 58 6.70 -16.66 16.92
C HIS A 58 5.85 -15.42 17.23
N ILE A 59 4.60 -15.45 16.77
CA ILE A 59 3.48 -14.97 17.59
C ILE A 59 3.34 -15.95 18.77
N ARG A 60 4.25 -15.85 19.74
CA ARG A 60 4.06 -16.41 21.08
C ARG A 60 4.01 -15.21 22.01
N ASN A 61 2.82 -15.01 22.58
CA ASN A 61 2.51 -14.12 23.69
C ASN A 61 3.74 -13.77 24.53
N ASN A 62 4.27 -12.56 24.39
CA ASN A 62 5.19 -11.99 25.38
C ASN A 62 4.97 -10.48 25.50
N PRO A 63 4.28 -9.99 26.54
CA PRO A 63 4.04 -8.58 26.78
C PRO A 63 5.22 -7.98 27.58
N SER A 64 6.43 -7.98 27.02
CA SER A 64 7.63 -7.54 27.77
C SER A 64 8.67 -6.74 26.97
N SER A 65 8.25 -5.93 26.00
CA SER A 65 9.05 -4.78 25.60
C SER A 65 8.18 -3.54 25.49
N LYS A 66 8.52 -2.51 26.28
CA LYS A 66 7.86 -1.22 26.33
C LYS A 66 7.75 -0.65 24.91
N SER A 67 6.53 -0.35 24.49
CA SER A 67 6.19 0.69 23.50
C SER A 67 6.87 0.60 22.11
N LYS A 68 6.92 -0.56 21.46
CA LYS A 68 7.02 -0.56 19.99
C LYS A 68 5.65 -0.18 19.44
N LYS A 69 5.51 1.07 18.99
CA LYS A 69 4.37 1.46 18.14
C LYS A 69 4.30 0.49 16.98
N LEU A 70 3.12 -0.06 16.73
CA LEU A 70 2.89 -0.95 15.60
C LEU A 70 3.08 -0.13 14.33
N GLN A 71 4.22 -0.32 13.67
CA GLN A 71 4.48 0.27 12.36
C GLN A 71 3.97 -0.69 11.29
N ILE A 72 3.30 -0.14 10.29
CA ILE A 72 2.78 -0.88 9.16
C ILE A 72 3.77 -0.77 8.01
N GLY A 73 4.18 -1.92 7.47
CA GLY A 73 4.98 -2.00 6.26
C GLY A 73 4.11 -1.79 5.02
N ILE A 74 4.46 -0.81 4.19
CA ILE A 74 3.81 -0.55 2.91
C ILE A 74 4.84 -0.46 1.78
N LYS A 75 4.53 -1.05 0.63
CA LYS A 75 5.28 -0.91 -0.62
C LYS A 75 4.64 0.17 -1.48
N ILE A 76 5.39 1.21 -1.80
CA ILE A 76 4.88 2.37 -2.56
C ILE A 76 4.62 1.97 -4.02
N LEU A 77 3.40 2.19 -4.51
CA LEU A 77 2.99 1.73 -5.84
C LEU A 77 3.64 2.53 -6.97
N GLU A 78 3.87 3.83 -6.77
CA GLU A 78 4.55 4.70 -7.74
C GLU A 78 6.06 4.46 -7.78
N GLN A 79 6.61 3.87 -6.73
CA GLN A 79 8.03 3.55 -6.59
C GLN A 79 8.19 2.15 -5.99
N PRO A 80 8.03 1.06 -6.79
CA PRO A 80 7.93 -0.31 -6.28
C PRO A 80 9.14 -0.83 -5.49
N HIS A 81 10.28 -0.15 -5.55
CA HIS A 81 11.48 -0.48 -4.78
C HIS A 81 11.46 0.13 -3.36
N VAL A 82 10.56 1.09 -3.11
CA VAL A 82 10.43 1.76 -1.83
C VAL A 82 9.45 1.01 -0.92
N VAL A 83 9.95 0.65 0.25
CA VAL A 83 9.17 0.09 1.36
C VAL A 83 9.26 1.05 2.54
N LEU A 84 8.12 1.50 3.03
CA LEU A 84 8.02 2.36 4.22
C LEU A 84 7.46 1.57 5.40
N TYR A 85 7.95 1.86 6.60
CA TYR A 85 7.34 1.45 7.86
C TYR A 85 6.84 2.71 8.56
N VAL A 86 5.53 2.85 8.69
CA VAL A 86 4.86 4.09 9.13
C VAL A 86 3.92 3.82 10.29
N ASP A 87 3.70 4.81 11.15
CA ASP A 87 2.71 4.69 12.23
C ASP A 87 1.29 4.65 11.62
N GLU A 88 0.37 3.88 12.19
CA GLU A 88 -1.03 3.77 11.74
C GLU A 88 -1.71 5.14 11.50
N LYS A 89 -1.39 6.14 12.34
CA LYS A 89 -1.93 7.51 12.23
C LYS A 89 -1.49 8.27 10.97
N GLU A 90 -0.45 7.81 10.29
CA GLU A 90 0.16 8.47 9.12
C GLU A 90 -0.42 7.95 7.81
N ILE A 91 -1.25 6.91 7.88
CA ILE A 91 -1.89 6.27 6.74
C ILE A 91 -3.40 6.14 6.94
N VAL A 92 -4.09 5.83 5.87
CA VAL A 92 -5.51 5.49 5.89
C VAL A 92 -5.78 4.39 4.88
N ASP A 93 -6.51 3.37 5.30
CA ASP A 93 -6.96 2.27 4.47
C ASP A 93 -7.86 2.79 3.36
N ILE A 94 -7.64 2.30 2.15
CA ILE A 94 -8.45 2.62 0.98
C ILE A 94 -8.89 1.33 0.28
N GLU A 95 -10.15 1.32 -0.13
CA GLU A 95 -10.72 0.23 -0.94
C GLU A 95 -9.99 0.12 -2.29
N GLU A 96 -9.82 -1.09 -2.82
CA GLU A 96 -9.11 -1.36 -4.09
C GLU A 96 -9.60 -0.47 -5.24
N LYS A 97 -10.92 -0.41 -5.47
CA LYS A 97 -11.50 0.46 -6.53
C LYS A 97 -11.16 1.94 -6.37
N ARG A 98 -11.03 2.42 -5.13
CA ARG A 98 -10.62 3.80 -4.87
C ARG A 98 -9.13 3.98 -5.10
N ALA A 99 -8.32 3.01 -4.70
CA ALA A 99 -6.89 3.00 -4.95
C ALA A 99 -6.62 3.08 -6.46
N GLU A 100 -7.28 2.24 -7.27
CA GLU A 100 -7.17 2.25 -8.73
C GLU A 100 -7.53 3.62 -9.33
N LEU A 101 -8.68 4.18 -8.95
CA LEU A 101 -9.13 5.48 -9.44
C LEU A 101 -8.16 6.61 -9.05
N LEU A 102 -7.67 6.60 -7.82
CA LEU A 102 -6.76 7.62 -7.31
C LEU A 102 -5.35 7.50 -7.91
N LEU A 103 -4.88 6.27 -8.17
CA LEU A 103 -3.55 6.03 -8.75
C LEU A 103 -3.42 6.61 -10.16
N ALA A 104 -4.53 6.73 -10.90
CA ALA A 104 -4.57 7.40 -12.20
C ALA A 104 -4.22 8.90 -12.13
N ILE A 105 -4.32 9.53 -10.95
CA ILE A 105 -3.89 10.91 -10.72
C ILE A 105 -2.40 10.89 -10.37
N THR A 106 -1.55 11.37 -11.29
CA THR A 106 -0.09 11.34 -11.13
C THR A 106 0.43 12.36 -10.12
N ASN A 107 -0.28 13.47 -9.92
CA ASN A 107 0.06 14.46 -8.90
C ASN A 107 -0.46 14.01 -7.53
N CYS A 108 0.44 13.78 -6.57
CA CYS A 108 0.09 13.25 -5.25
C CYS A 108 -0.72 14.23 -4.38
N GLU A 109 -0.48 15.54 -4.50
CA GLU A 109 -1.25 16.55 -3.75
C GLU A 109 -2.69 16.64 -4.27
N GLU A 110 -2.85 16.66 -5.60
CA GLU A 110 -4.18 16.62 -6.21
C GLU A 110 -4.89 15.31 -5.84
N ARG A 111 -4.19 14.18 -5.90
CA ARG A 111 -4.73 12.89 -5.47
C ARG A 111 -5.23 12.94 -4.02
N TYR A 112 -4.45 13.51 -3.10
CA TYR A 112 -4.88 13.69 -1.72
C TYR A 112 -6.12 14.61 -1.60
N SER A 113 -6.16 15.68 -2.39
CA SER A 113 -7.31 16.60 -2.46
C SER A 113 -8.57 15.89 -2.94
N ILE A 114 -8.46 15.04 -3.97
CA ILE A 114 -9.57 14.19 -4.45
C ILE A 114 -9.99 13.19 -3.39
N PHE A 115 -9.03 12.53 -2.73
CA PHE A 115 -9.30 11.58 -1.65
C PHE A 115 -10.15 12.20 -0.53
N LYS A 116 -9.88 13.45 -0.15
CA LYS A 116 -10.68 14.20 0.83
C LYS A 116 -12.08 14.56 0.33
N SER A 117 -12.31 14.59 -0.99
CA SER A 117 -13.59 14.96 -1.60
C SER A 117 -14.47 13.73 -1.89
N ARG A 118 -15.30 13.35 -0.90
CA ARG A 118 -16.24 12.22 -1.05
C ARG A 118 -17.18 12.35 -2.25
N SER A 119 -17.65 13.56 -2.56
CA SER A 119 -18.57 13.81 -3.67
C SER A 119 -17.92 13.58 -5.04
N ARG A 120 -16.66 14.02 -5.21
CA ARG A 120 -15.90 13.82 -6.46
C ARG A 120 -15.54 12.35 -6.66
N LEU A 121 -15.08 11.67 -5.60
CA LEU A 121 -14.78 10.24 -5.64
C LEU A 121 -16.01 9.41 -6.02
N ARG A 122 -17.17 9.69 -5.39
CA ARG A 122 -18.41 8.98 -5.71
C ARG A 122 -18.74 9.11 -7.19
N LYS A 123 -18.69 10.32 -7.77
CA LYS A 123 -18.95 10.49 -9.20
C LYS A 123 -18.00 9.67 -10.08
N GLY A 124 -16.71 9.66 -9.77
CA GLY A 124 -15.71 8.88 -10.52
C GLY A 124 -15.94 7.37 -10.45
N LEU A 125 -16.34 6.84 -9.29
CA LEU A 125 -16.61 5.41 -9.10
C LEU A 125 -17.84 4.89 -9.87
N HIS A 126 -18.73 5.77 -10.34
CA HIS A 126 -19.90 5.39 -11.14
C HIS A 126 -19.65 5.57 -12.65
N ILE A 127 -18.42 5.88 -13.07
CA ILE A 127 -18.07 5.99 -14.49
C ILE A 127 -17.63 4.61 -14.97
N ASP A 128 -18.45 4.01 -15.83
CA ASP A 128 -18.12 2.73 -16.45
C ASP A 128 -17.16 2.91 -17.63
N VAL A 129 -16.40 1.85 -17.92
CA VAL A 129 -15.51 1.79 -19.08
C VAL A 129 -16.32 2.05 -20.36
N GLY A 130 -15.85 2.99 -21.19
CA GLY A 130 -16.53 3.40 -22.42
C GLY A 130 -17.55 4.54 -22.26
N SER A 131 -17.81 5.00 -21.04
CA SER A 131 -18.68 6.17 -20.81
C SER A 131 -18.11 7.44 -21.44
N PRO A 132 -18.94 8.29 -22.10
CA PRO A 132 -18.50 9.58 -22.58
C PRO A 132 -18.25 10.54 -21.41
N VAL A 133 -17.06 11.11 -21.35
CA VAL A 133 -16.66 12.08 -20.31
C VAL A 133 -16.27 13.42 -20.93
N LYS A 134 -16.56 14.51 -20.22
CA LYS A 134 -16.05 15.84 -20.56
C LYS A 134 -14.78 16.11 -19.78
N VAL A 135 -13.71 16.44 -20.50
CA VAL A 135 -12.42 16.77 -19.90
C VAL A 135 -12.27 18.29 -19.86
N GLN A 136 -11.90 18.83 -18.71
CA GLN A 136 -11.49 20.22 -18.55
C GLN A 136 -10.01 20.24 -18.20
N LEU A 137 -9.22 20.87 -19.08
CA LEU A 137 -7.80 21.12 -18.84
C LEU A 137 -7.65 22.42 -18.04
N ARG A 138 -6.66 22.46 -17.14
CA ARG A 138 -6.28 23.67 -16.39
C ARG A 138 -5.07 24.33 -17.01
#